data_AF-A0A529NER2-F1
#
_entry.id   AF-A0A529NER2-F1
#
_cell.length_a   1.000
_cell.length_b   1.000
_cell.length_c   1.000
_cell.angle_alpha   90.00
_cell.angle_beta   90.00
_cell.angle_gamma   90.00
#
_symmetry.space_group_name_H-M   'P 1'
#
loop_
_entity.id
_entity.type
_entity.pdbx_description
1 polymer ?
#
loop_
_entity_poly.entity_id
_entity_poly.type
_entity_poly.pdbx_seq_one_letter_code
_entity_poly.pdbx_strand_id
1 'polypeptide(L)'
;FWGILSAVIDVDRLFAASGLTDPDLDIEVALTGKDALGGGGQRFFGSENVVNGNPVTAEVGLPLGSWQLSAIPKHGWPATPKNEATLWATVALAGALIVLPILIAGWLFGERQKNYAELRRLSQRLELALDASGIGVWEHDLATSQLVWDDRLNEIYGRPADGRPRG
;
A
#
# COMPACT_ATOMS: atom_id res chain seq x y z
N PHE A 1 26.89 55.33 -31.21
CA PHE A 1 27.51 54.97 -29.92
C PHE A 1 26.80 55.76 -28.84
N TRP A 2 25.85 55.13 -28.14
CA TRP A 2 25.04 55.76 -27.09
C TRP A 2 25.48 55.18 -25.74
N GLY A 3 25.70 56.06 -24.77
CA GLY A 3 26.50 55.83 -23.56
C GLY A 3 26.01 54.69 -22.67
N ILE A 4 26.96 54.04 -22.01
CA ILE A 4 26.70 53.02 -20.98
C ILE A 4 26.18 53.76 -19.74
N LEU A 5 24.90 53.58 -19.42
CA LEU A 5 24.33 53.93 -18.11
C LEU A 5 24.77 52.85 -17.12
N SER A 6 25.90 53.09 -16.44
CA SER A 6 26.30 52.29 -15.29
C SER A 6 25.59 52.83 -14.05
N ALA A 7 24.53 52.16 -13.62
CA ALA A 7 23.95 52.38 -12.31
C ALA A 7 24.72 51.51 -11.31
N VAL A 8 25.56 52.13 -10.47
CA VAL A 8 26.15 51.46 -9.31
C VAL A 8 25.03 51.26 -8.30
N ILE A 9 24.39 50.09 -8.33
CA ILE A 9 23.49 49.67 -7.27
C ILE A 9 24.37 49.19 -6.13
N ASP A 10 24.25 49.85 -4.99
CA ASP A 10 24.90 49.43 -3.74
C ASP A 10 24.19 48.15 -3.26
N VAL A 11 24.79 47.02 -3.63
CA VAL A 11 24.28 45.68 -3.39
C VAL A 11 24.17 45.41 -1.89
N ASP A 12 25.11 45.92 -1.10
CA ASP A 12 25.12 45.75 0.36
C ASP A 12 23.92 46.48 1.00
N ARG A 13 23.60 47.68 0.51
CA ARG A 13 22.44 48.44 0.98
C ARG A 13 21.11 47.81 0.60
N LEU A 14 21.04 47.17 -0.57
CA LEU A 14 19.84 46.46 -1.04
C LEU A 14 19.61 45.16 -0.24
N PHE A 15 20.67 44.43 0.09
CA PHE A 15 20.61 43.23 0.94
C PHE A 15 20.27 43.55 2.40
N ALA A 16 20.76 44.67 2.92
CA ALA A 16 20.38 45.15 4.25
C ALA A 16 18.89 45.55 4.31
N ALA A 17 18.37 46.18 3.26
CA ALA A 17 16.96 46.60 3.19
C ALA A 17 15.97 45.42 3.03
N SER A 18 16.42 44.29 2.49
CA SER A 18 15.59 43.08 2.31
C SER A 18 15.62 42.12 3.50
N GLY A 19 16.39 42.43 4.56
CA GLY A 19 16.54 41.57 5.72
C GLY A 19 17.43 40.33 5.47
N LEU A 20 18.09 40.26 4.31
CA LEU A 20 18.97 39.13 3.96
C LEU A 20 20.26 39.10 4.79
N THR A 21 20.62 40.21 5.42
CA THR A 21 21.76 40.32 6.33
C THR A 21 21.39 40.17 7.80
N ASP A 22 20.12 39.85 8.11
CA ASP A 22 19.70 39.62 9.49
C ASP A 22 20.42 38.36 10.04
N PRO A 23 21.14 38.45 11.17
CA PRO A 23 21.75 37.28 11.79
C PRO A 23 20.75 36.15 12.06
N ASP A 24 19.46 36.47 12.24
CA ASP A 24 18.35 35.52 12.47
C ASP A 24 17.82 34.87 11.18
N LEU A 25 18.32 35.26 10.00
CA LEU A 25 17.89 34.65 8.76
C LEU A 25 18.38 33.20 8.68
N ASP A 26 17.46 32.26 8.53
CA ASP A 26 17.75 30.82 8.60
C ASP A 26 18.35 30.22 7.30
N ILE A 27 18.84 31.06 6.40
CA ILE A 27 19.40 30.66 5.11
C ILE A 27 20.76 31.31 4.86
N GLU A 28 21.65 30.58 4.21
CA GLU A 28 22.88 31.09 3.58
C GLU A 28 22.67 31.22 2.08
N VAL A 29 23.22 32.29 1.49
CA VAL A 29 23.02 32.64 0.08
C VAL A 29 24.38 32.83 -0.61
N ALA A 30 24.48 32.39 -1.87
CA ALA A 30 25.62 32.62 -2.75
C ALA A 30 25.16 33.10 -4.13
N LEU A 31 25.97 33.94 -4.77
CA LEU A 31 25.74 34.39 -6.14
C LEU A 31 26.89 33.99 -7.06
N THR A 32 26.51 33.44 -8.21
CA THR A 32 27.38 32.94 -9.27
C THR A 32 27.05 33.61 -10.59
N GLY A 33 28.08 33.88 -11.41
CA GLY A 33 27.88 34.49 -12.73
C GLY A 33 28.45 35.90 -12.85
N LYS A 34 29.63 36.18 -12.28
CA LYS A 34 30.28 37.51 -12.37
C LYS A 34 30.33 38.08 -13.81
N ASP A 35 30.47 37.21 -14.81
CA ASP A 35 30.55 37.57 -16.23
C ASP A 35 29.22 37.35 -17.00
N ALA A 36 28.08 37.33 -16.30
CA ALA A 36 26.74 37.06 -16.84
C ALA A 36 26.57 35.66 -17.48
N LEU A 37 27.43 34.70 -17.11
CA LEU A 37 27.44 33.31 -17.58
C LEU A 37 26.55 32.37 -16.75
N GLY A 38 25.70 32.90 -15.87
CA GLY A 38 24.86 32.11 -14.97
C GLY A 38 25.68 31.17 -14.09
N GLY A 39 25.22 29.93 -13.95
CA GLY A 39 25.89 28.88 -13.18
C GLY A 39 27.27 28.46 -13.68
N GLY A 40 27.64 28.82 -14.91
CA GLY A 40 28.96 28.54 -15.48
C GLY A 40 30.01 29.62 -15.16
N GLY A 41 29.60 30.76 -14.59
CA GLY A 41 30.51 31.84 -14.25
C GLY A 41 31.16 31.68 -12.87
N GLN A 42 32.12 32.56 -12.55
CA GLN A 42 32.72 32.56 -11.22
C GLN A 42 31.72 33.06 -10.16
N ARG A 43 31.76 32.43 -8.99
CA ARG A 43 31.10 32.90 -7.76
C ARG A 43 31.75 34.19 -7.30
N PHE A 44 30.95 35.20 -6.98
CA PHE A 44 31.44 36.49 -6.50
C PHE A 44 30.87 36.87 -5.12
N PHE A 45 29.89 36.13 -4.60
CA PHE A 45 29.30 36.35 -3.29
C PHE A 45 28.90 35.03 -2.61
N GLY A 46 28.93 34.99 -1.27
CA GLY A 46 28.55 33.83 -0.45
C GLY A 46 29.64 32.77 -0.31
N SER A 47 29.41 31.79 0.58
CA SER A 47 30.34 30.70 0.89
C SER A 47 30.30 29.59 -0.17
N GLU A 48 31.39 28.83 -0.31
CA GLU A 48 31.43 27.65 -1.21
C GLU A 48 30.54 26.50 -0.69
N ASN A 49 30.31 26.47 0.62
CA ASN A 49 29.44 25.51 1.29
C ASN A 49 28.00 25.58 0.76
N VAL A 50 27.51 26.77 0.39
CA VAL A 50 26.18 26.93 -0.23
C VAL A 50 26.10 26.19 -1.56
N VAL A 51 27.13 26.28 -2.40
CA VAL A 51 27.14 25.68 -3.74
C VAL A 51 27.22 24.15 -3.65
N ASN A 52 27.97 23.62 -2.68
CA ASN A 52 28.14 22.19 -2.47
C ASN A 52 27.05 21.55 -1.58
N GLY A 53 26.26 22.35 -0.86
CA GLY A 53 25.25 21.92 0.12
C GLY A 53 23.89 21.54 -0.47
N ASN A 54 23.85 21.11 -1.75
CA ASN A 54 22.61 20.89 -2.51
C ASN A 54 21.67 22.12 -2.47
N PRO A 55 22.10 23.28 -3.00
CA PRO A 55 21.33 24.51 -2.91
C PRO A 55 20.06 24.46 -3.74
N VAL A 56 19.04 25.18 -3.29
CA VAL A 56 17.98 25.63 -4.19
C VAL A 56 18.51 26.81 -5.00
N THR A 57 18.40 26.70 -6.32
CA THR A 57 18.97 27.68 -7.25
C THR A 57 17.85 28.46 -7.94
N ALA A 58 18.07 29.74 -8.16
CA ALA A 58 17.20 30.63 -8.90
C ALA A 58 18.03 31.42 -9.92
N GLU A 59 17.53 31.52 -11.16
CA GLU A 59 18.20 32.26 -12.22
C GLU A 59 17.62 33.67 -12.32
N VAL A 60 18.50 34.67 -12.30
CA VAL A 60 18.16 36.09 -12.42
C VAL A 60 18.60 36.56 -13.81
N GLY A 61 17.64 36.87 -14.66
CA GLY A 61 17.90 37.34 -16.02
C GLY A 61 18.45 38.78 -16.05
N LEU A 62 19.49 39.00 -16.84
CA LEU A 62 20.09 40.31 -17.11
C LEU A 62 19.97 40.63 -18.60
N PRO A 63 20.09 41.92 -19.00
CA PRO A 63 20.07 42.30 -20.41
C PRO A 63 21.16 41.65 -21.28
N LEU A 64 22.27 41.22 -20.68
CA LEU A 64 23.45 40.66 -21.35
C LEU A 64 23.76 39.20 -20.97
N GLY A 65 22.91 38.55 -20.16
CA GLY A 65 23.17 37.19 -19.68
C GLY A 65 22.32 36.82 -18.46
N SER A 66 22.82 35.95 -17.59
CA SER A 66 22.13 35.58 -16.35
C SER A 66 23.07 35.47 -15.16
N TRP A 67 22.50 35.64 -13.96
CA TRP A 67 23.12 35.29 -12.69
C TRP A 67 22.40 34.12 -12.07
N GLN A 68 23.11 33.33 -11.29
CA GLN A 68 22.52 32.25 -10.50
C GLN A 68 22.64 32.58 -9.01
N LEU A 69 21.49 32.65 -8.35
CA LEU A 69 21.35 32.74 -6.90
C LEU A 69 21.22 31.32 -6.35
N SER A 70 22.01 30.97 -5.35
CA SER A 70 21.95 29.67 -4.66
C SER A 70 21.68 29.91 -3.18
N ALA A 71 20.76 29.15 -2.58
CA ALA A 71 20.47 29.26 -1.15
C ALA A 71 20.37 27.88 -0.48
N ILE A 72 20.90 27.76 0.73
CA ILE A 72 20.74 26.60 1.62
C ILE A 72 20.23 27.06 2.99
N PRO A 73 19.42 26.26 3.69
CA PRO A 73 19.12 26.52 5.11
C PRO A 73 20.37 26.35 5.99
N LYS A 74 20.58 27.26 6.96
CA LYS A 74 21.71 27.22 7.90
C LYS A 74 21.73 25.93 8.73
N HIS A 75 20.56 25.45 9.12
CA HIS A 75 20.39 24.20 9.87
C HIS A 75 20.39 22.93 8.99
N GLY A 76 20.72 23.08 7.70
CA GLY A 76 20.67 22.00 6.72
C GLY A 76 19.25 21.72 6.23
N TRP A 77 19.14 21.02 5.10
CA TRP A 77 17.83 20.56 4.64
C TRP A 77 17.22 19.70 5.73
N PRO A 78 15.93 19.87 6.08
CA PRO A 78 15.27 19.05 7.08
C PRO A 78 15.46 17.59 6.67
N ALA A 79 16.45 16.94 7.29
CA ALA A 79 16.71 15.54 7.07
C ALA A 79 15.45 14.82 7.53
N THR A 80 15.03 13.86 6.70
CA THR A 80 13.90 12.98 6.98
C THR A 80 13.84 12.65 8.48
N PRO A 81 12.66 12.76 9.12
CA PRO A 81 12.56 12.63 10.55
C PRO A 81 13.19 11.29 10.97
N LYS A 82 14.11 11.34 11.95
CA LYS A 82 14.92 10.20 12.46
C LYS A 82 14.12 8.92 12.80
N ASN A 83 12.80 8.99 12.81
CA ASN A 83 11.87 7.90 13.06
C ASN A 83 11.42 7.18 11.77
N GLU A 84 12.23 7.17 10.70
CA GLU A 84 11.93 6.41 9.47
C GLU A 84 11.57 4.95 9.79
N ALA A 85 12.37 4.28 10.62
CA ALA A 85 12.13 2.89 11.01
C ALA A 85 10.83 2.70 11.81
N THR A 86 10.49 3.66 12.69
CA THR A 86 9.25 3.63 13.47
C THR A 86 8.03 3.82 12.56
N LEU A 87 8.12 4.72 11.58
CA LEU A 87 7.05 4.94 10.60
C LEU A 87 6.81 3.66 9.77
N TRP A 88 7.86 3.04 9.25
CA TRP A 88 7.74 1.77 8.53
C TRP A 88 7.18 0.64 9.41
N ALA A 89 7.59 0.55 10.69
CA ALA A 89 7.05 -0.41 11.63
C ALA A 89 5.55 -0.21 11.89
N THR A 90 5.09 1.05 12.03
CA THR A 90 3.67 1.34 12.22
C THR A 90 2.81 1.00 11.00
N VAL A 91 3.30 1.29 9.79
CA VAL A 91 2.61 0.93 8.54
C VAL A 91 2.57 -0.58 8.35
N ALA A 92 3.68 -1.28 8.62
CA ALA A 92 3.74 -2.74 8.55
C ALA A 92 2.78 -3.38 9.57
N LEU A 93 2.73 -2.87 10.79
CA LEU A 93 1.82 -3.36 11.83
C LEU A 93 0.35 -3.18 11.45
N ALA A 94 -0.02 -2.00 10.92
CA ALA A 94 -1.38 -1.74 10.47
C ALA A 94 -1.78 -2.65 9.29
N GLY A 95 -0.87 -2.85 8.32
CA GLY A 95 -1.07 -3.77 7.21
C GLY A 95 -1.23 -5.22 7.67
N ALA A 96 -0.40 -5.66 8.61
CA ALA A 96 -0.51 -7.00 9.20
C ALA A 96 -1.87 -7.19 9.90
N LEU A 97 -2.37 -6.18 10.61
CA LEU A 97 -3.69 -6.25 11.28
C LEU A 97 -4.85 -6.47 10.31
N ILE A 98 -4.74 -5.98 9.07
CA ILE A 98 -5.76 -6.15 8.02
C ILE A 98 -5.60 -7.48 7.30
N VAL A 99 -4.37 -7.87 6.96
CA VAL A 99 -4.10 -9.08 6.17
C VAL A 99 -4.27 -10.36 6.99
N LEU A 100 -3.90 -10.33 8.27
CA LEU A 100 -3.95 -11.48 9.17
C LEU A 100 -5.36 -12.13 9.29
N PRO A 101 -6.46 -11.38 9.51
CA PRO A 101 -7.79 -11.98 9.53
C PRO A 101 -8.23 -12.52 8.16
N ILE A 102 -7.81 -11.90 7.05
CA ILE A 102 -8.11 -12.39 5.69
C ILE A 102 -7.41 -13.74 5.44
N LEU A 103 -6.14 -13.86 5.85
CA LEU A 103 -5.40 -15.11 5.74
C LEU A 103 -6.00 -16.21 6.62
N ILE A 104 -6.39 -15.89 7.87
CA ILE A 104 -7.05 -16.84 8.77
C ILE A 104 -8.37 -17.32 8.18
N ALA A 105 -9.19 -16.41 7.64
CA ALA A 105 -10.44 -16.78 6.98
C ALA A 105 -10.16 -17.70 5.78
N GLY A 106 -9.21 -17.34 4.91
CA GLY A 106 -8.82 -18.18 3.77
C GLY A 106 -8.36 -19.58 4.18
N TRP A 107 -7.53 -19.69 5.23
CA TRP A 107 -7.08 -20.96 5.78
C TRP A 107 -8.23 -21.79 6.39
N LEU A 108 -9.15 -21.15 7.12
CA LEU A 108 -10.29 -21.81 7.74
C LEU A 108 -11.29 -22.36 6.72
N PHE A 109 -11.54 -21.62 5.64
CA PHE A 109 -12.46 -22.04 4.59
C PHE A 109 -11.90 -23.19 3.74
N GLY A 110 -10.58 -23.24 3.53
CA GLY A 110 -9.92 -24.35 2.82
C GLY A 110 -10.11 -25.71 3.50
N GLU A 111 -10.13 -25.73 4.84
CA GLU A 111 -10.31 -26.97 5.61
C GLU A 111 -11.75 -27.48 5.58
N ARG A 112 -12.73 -26.57 5.58
CA ARG A 112 -14.15 -26.93 5.55
C ARG A 112 -14.53 -27.64 4.25
N GLN A 113 -14.03 -27.19 3.10
CA GLN A 113 -14.42 -27.75 1.81
C GLN A 113 -13.98 -29.22 1.62
N LYS A 114 -12.80 -29.59 2.13
CA LYS A 114 -12.30 -30.97 2.03
C LYS A 114 -13.19 -31.95 2.78
N ASN A 115 -13.61 -31.59 4.00
CA ASN A 115 -14.51 -32.42 4.81
C ASN A 115 -15.86 -32.64 4.13
N TYR A 116 -16.46 -31.61 3.52
CA TYR A 116 -17.73 -31.78 2.81
C TYR A 116 -17.61 -32.64 1.55
N ALA A 117 -16.48 -32.55 0.83
CA ALA A 117 -16.24 -33.37 -0.35
C ALA A 117 -16.03 -34.85 0.01
N GLU A 118 -15.30 -35.13 1.08
CA GLU A 118 -15.08 -36.48 1.58
C GLU A 118 -16.36 -37.12 2.11
N LEU A 119 -17.15 -36.35 2.88
CA LEU A 119 -18.45 -36.81 3.40
C LEU A 119 -19.43 -37.13 2.27
N ARG A 120 -19.50 -36.29 1.23
CA ARG A 120 -20.33 -36.56 0.04
C ARG A 120 -19.87 -37.80 -0.72
N ARG A 121 -18.56 -37.99 -0.86
CA ARG A 121 -18.00 -39.16 -1.55
C ARG A 121 -18.26 -40.46 -0.77
N LEU A 122 -18.19 -40.43 0.56
CA LEU A 122 -18.56 -41.58 1.39
C LEU A 122 -20.07 -41.88 1.30
N SER A 123 -20.92 -40.85 1.44
CA SER A 123 -22.38 -41.00 1.32
C SER A 123 -22.77 -41.62 -0.02
N GLN A 124 -22.24 -41.11 -1.13
CA GLN A 124 -22.54 -41.61 -2.46
C GLN A 124 -22.06 -43.05 -2.67
N ARG A 125 -20.90 -43.42 -2.09
CA ARG A 125 -20.40 -44.81 -2.15
C ARG A 125 -21.23 -45.75 -1.29
N LEU A 126 -21.70 -45.31 -0.13
CA LEU A 126 -22.59 -46.09 0.71
C LEU A 126 -23.94 -46.31 0.02
N GLU A 127 -24.50 -45.26 -0.57
CA GLU A 127 -25.75 -45.35 -1.35
C GLU A 127 -25.62 -46.31 -2.53
N LEU A 128 -24.54 -46.20 -3.32
CA LEU A 128 -24.27 -47.13 -4.42
C LEU A 128 -24.00 -48.57 -3.95
N ALA A 129 -23.37 -48.75 -2.80
CA ALA A 129 -23.14 -50.08 -2.23
C ALA A 129 -24.44 -50.69 -1.69
N LEU A 130 -25.31 -49.89 -1.07
CA LEU A 130 -26.64 -50.29 -0.62
C LEU A 130 -27.52 -50.69 -1.81
N ASP A 131 -27.53 -49.87 -2.87
CA ASP A 131 -28.25 -50.12 -4.12
C ASP A 131 -27.73 -51.41 -4.81
N ALA A 132 -26.41 -51.54 -4.96
CA ALA A 132 -25.79 -52.71 -5.57
C ALA A 132 -25.89 -54.00 -4.72
N SER A 133 -25.97 -53.88 -3.39
CA SER A 133 -26.07 -55.03 -2.49
C SER A 133 -27.45 -55.69 -2.52
N GLY A 134 -28.47 -55.02 -3.08
CA GLY A 134 -29.83 -55.59 -3.16
C GLY A 134 -30.47 -55.88 -1.79
N ILE A 135 -30.00 -55.22 -0.73
CA ILE A 135 -30.53 -55.36 0.63
C ILE A 135 -31.60 -54.28 0.81
N GLY A 136 -32.85 -54.69 0.98
CA GLY A 136 -33.92 -53.77 1.38
C GLY A 136 -33.88 -53.55 2.89
N VAL A 137 -33.99 -52.28 3.30
CA VAL A 137 -34.02 -51.86 4.70
C VAL A 137 -35.48 -51.76 5.16
N TRP A 138 -35.75 -52.30 6.34
CA TRP A 138 -37.01 -52.11 7.05
C TRP A 138 -36.71 -51.52 8.43
N GLU A 139 -37.48 -50.50 8.81
CA GLU A 139 -37.46 -49.94 10.16
C GLU A 139 -38.79 -50.21 10.84
N HIS A 140 -38.76 -50.68 12.08
CA HIS A 140 -39.95 -50.92 12.89
C HIS A 140 -39.93 -50.02 14.11
N ASP A 141 -40.88 -49.09 14.17
CA ASP A 141 -41.08 -48.26 15.35
C ASP A 141 -41.97 -49.02 16.34
N LEU A 142 -41.37 -49.47 17.45
CA LEU A 142 -42.06 -50.22 18.50
C LEU A 142 -43.05 -49.36 19.30
N ALA A 143 -42.93 -48.03 19.28
CA ALA A 143 -43.81 -47.13 20.01
C ALA A 143 -45.10 -46.82 19.22
N THR A 144 -44.99 -46.71 17.89
CA THR A 144 -46.13 -46.43 16.99
C THR A 144 -46.65 -47.66 16.25
N SER A 145 -45.97 -48.81 16.38
CA SER A 145 -46.26 -50.06 15.69
C SER A 145 -46.29 -49.92 14.16
N GLN A 146 -45.50 -49.00 13.62
CA GLN A 146 -45.41 -48.76 12.18
C GLN A 146 -44.16 -49.40 11.59
N LEU A 147 -44.33 -50.09 10.47
CA LEU A 147 -43.25 -50.71 9.71
C LEU A 147 -43.00 -49.88 8.44
N VAL A 148 -41.84 -49.24 8.35
CA VAL A 148 -41.45 -48.44 7.19
C VAL A 148 -40.54 -49.29 6.31
N TRP A 149 -40.93 -49.43 5.05
CA TRP A 149 -40.17 -50.13 4.02
C TRP A 149 -39.54 -49.11 3.10
N ASP A 150 -38.25 -49.29 2.80
CA ASP A 150 -37.62 -48.51 1.75
C ASP A 150 -38.16 -48.87 0.35
N ASP A 151 -37.82 -48.05 -0.65
CA ASP A 151 -38.31 -48.21 -2.01
C ASP A 151 -37.87 -49.55 -2.63
N ARG A 152 -36.71 -50.07 -2.23
CA ARG A 152 -36.16 -51.33 -2.74
C ARG A 152 -36.88 -52.55 -2.17
N LEU A 153 -37.23 -52.54 -0.89
CA LEU A 153 -38.03 -53.59 -0.26
C LEU A 153 -39.44 -53.61 -0.88
N ASN A 154 -40.02 -52.44 -1.17
CA ASN A 154 -41.25 -52.37 -1.96
C ASN A 154 -41.07 -53.01 -3.35
N GLU A 155 -39.96 -52.73 -4.05
CA GLU A 155 -39.67 -53.31 -5.37
C GLU A 155 -39.45 -54.84 -5.34
N ILE A 156 -38.69 -55.35 -4.36
CA ILE A 156 -38.44 -56.79 -4.13
C ILE A 156 -39.76 -57.53 -3.88
N TYR A 157 -40.70 -56.91 -3.16
CA TYR A 157 -42.01 -57.48 -2.85
C TYR A 157 -43.12 -57.06 -3.84
N GLY A 158 -42.78 -56.39 -4.95
CA GLY A 158 -43.72 -56.02 -6.02
C GLY A 158 -44.78 -54.98 -5.63
N ARG A 159 -44.49 -54.12 -4.65
CA ARG A 159 -45.37 -53.07 -4.14
C ARG A 159 -44.94 -51.68 -4.60
N PRO A 160 -45.87 -50.71 -4.71
CA PRO A 160 -45.53 -49.34 -5.10
C PRO A 160 -44.79 -48.61 -3.96
N ALA A 161 -43.72 -47.90 -4.33
CA ALA A 161 -42.85 -47.11 -3.47
C ALA A 161 -43.54 -45.80 -3.04
N ASP A 162 -44.55 -45.93 -2.18
CA ASP A 162 -45.41 -44.81 -1.78
C ASP A 162 -44.89 -44.08 -0.53
N GLY A 163 -43.79 -44.54 0.07
CA GLY A 163 -43.24 -44.04 1.34
C GLY A 163 -44.20 -44.16 2.54
N ARG A 164 -45.32 -44.89 2.40
CA ARG A 164 -46.34 -45.02 3.43
C ARG A 164 -45.98 -46.14 4.41
N PRO A 165 -46.16 -45.93 5.72
CA PRO A 165 -45.98 -47.00 6.71
C PRO A 165 -46.91 -48.17 6.39
N ARG A 166 -46.39 -49.39 6.48
CA ARG A 166 -47.13 -50.65 6.32
C ARG A 166 -47.48 -51.16 7.72
N GLY A 167 -48.68 -51.71 7.88
CA GLY A 167 -49.21 -52.26 9.11
C GLY A 167 -50.16 -53.41 8.82
#